data_AF-A0A378KW71-F1
#
_entry.id   AF-A0A378KW71-F1
#
_cell.length_a   1.000
_cell.length_b   1.000
_cell.length_c   1.000
_cell.angle_alpha   90.00
_cell.angle_beta   90.00
_cell.angle_gamma   90.00
#
_symmetry.space_group_name_H-M   'P 1'
#
loop_
_entity.id
_entity.type
_entity.pdbx_description
1 polymer ?
#
loop_
_entity_poly.entity_id
_entity_poly.type
_entity_poly.pdbx_seq_one_letter_code
_entity_poly.pdbx_strand_id
1 'polypeptide(L)'
;MAEEYYLSDDIEDTVFSETTLSYVKPGVPHKRFQDLKNGAIHWDAKLDLHGLKTEAAREALTQFIHTQVRNNKQCILIIHGKDSPKNVPPLLKNLINRWLPQIKEVVAFHSAKSKDGGSGAVYVLLKKGTELPKRVPKAGDGSFLVAETKAMERKRRLAEQQGERQIAPVKAREHSDVEHQASPEGELQNSILQHPILDSQRFDGIDPNLNPEPPLNTEARREFDNEKREQEKEKQLRLGNMPKFTTAPTPRGP
;
A
#
# COMPACT_ATOMS: atom_id res chain seq x y z
N MET A 1 -2.24 10.43 -26.87
CA MET A 1 -3.43 10.57 -27.74
C MET A 1 -4.63 10.21 -26.88
N ALA A 2 -5.67 11.06 -26.83
CA ALA A 2 -6.91 10.68 -26.17
C ALA A 2 -7.48 9.49 -26.93
N GLU A 3 -7.88 8.41 -26.25
CA GLU A 3 -8.68 7.39 -26.92
C GLU A 3 -9.96 8.07 -27.38
N GLU A 4 -10.17 8.12 -28.69
CA GLU A 4 -11.37 8.68 -29.29
C GLU A 4 -12.48 7.63 -29.13
N TYR A 5 -13.47 7.88 -28.27
CA TYR A 5 -14.60 6.98 -28.11
C TYR A 5 -15.56 7.20 -29.28
N TYR A 6 -15.73 6.19 -30.13
CA TYR A 6 -16.83 6.17 -31.08
C TYR A 6 -18.11 5.73 -30.36
N LEU A 7 -18.89 6.71 -29.90
CA LEU A 7 -20.14 6.47 -29.19
C LEU A 7 -21.29 6.34 -30.21
N SER A 8 -21.98 5.19 -30.22
CA SER A 8 -23.20 4.99 -31.02
C SER A 8 -24.39 5.71 -30.39
N ASP A 9 -25.21 6.33 -31.24
CA ASP A 9 -26.45 7.04 -30.89
C ASP A 9 -27.71 6.19 -31.11
N ASP A 10 -27.57 4.93 -31.53
CA ASP A 10 -28.71 4.06 -31.82
C ASP A 10 -29.42 3.69 -30.51
N ILE A 11 -30.63 4.19 -30.27
CA ILE A 11 -31.39 3.88 -29.03
C ILE A 11 -32.34 2.72 -29.32
N GLU A 12 -32.04 1.53 -28.76
CA GLU A 12 -32.91 0.35 -28.86
C GLU A 12 -34.08 0.44 -27.87
N ASP A 13 -33.77 0.66 -26.59
CA ASP A 13 -34.75 0.72 -25.50
C ASP A 13 -34.91 2.14 -24.97
N THR A 14 -36.04 2.77 -25.30
CA THR A 14 -36.33 4.13 -24.83
C THR A 14 -36.70 4.16 -23.35
N VAL A 15 -36.08 5.08 -22.63
CA VAL A 15 -36.23 5.32 -21.20
C VAL A 15 -37.00 6.62 -20.96
N PHE A 16 -37.99 6.59 -20.08
CA PHE A 16 -38.80 7.75 -19.71
C PHE A 16 -38.16 8.59 -18.59
N SER A 17 -38.67 9.81 -18.38
CA SER A 17 -38.13 10.75 -17.38
C SER A 17 -38.12 10.22 -15.95
N GLU A 18 -39.11 9.41 -15.56
CA GLU A 18 -39.21 8.84 -14.20
C GLU A 18 -38.41 7.54 -14.02
N THR A 19 -37.98 6.90 -15.11
CA THR A 19 -37.31 5.61 -15.04
C THR A 19 -35.94 5.74 -14.37
N THR A 20 -35.61 4.81 -13.47
CA THR A 20 -34.28 4.76 -12.83
C THR A 20 -33.27 4.10 -13.76
N LEU A 21 -32.17 4.79 -14.02
CA LEU A 21 -31.02 4.25 -14.74
C LEU A 21 -30.15 3.44 -13.78
N SER A 22 -29.71 2.26 -14.22
CA SER A 22 -28.88 1.37 -13.41
C SER A 22 -28.04 0.50 -14.33
N TYR A 23 -26.73 0.54 -14.17
CA TYR A 23 -25.78 -0.26 -14.93
C TYR A 23 -24.57 -0.60 -14.07
N VAL A 24 -24.07 -1.82 -14.21
CA VAL A 24 -22.89 -2.30 -13.49
C VAL A 24 -22.11 -3.28 -14.37
N LYS A 25 -20.81 -3.08 -14.52
CA LYS A 25 -19.93 -4.03 -15.19
C LYS A 25 -19.72 -5.28 -14.33
N PRO A 26 -19.54 -6.47 -14.95
CA PRO A 26 -19.13 -7.67 -14.21
C PRO A 26 -17.84 -7.43 -13.41
N GLY A 27 -17.76 -7.99 -12.21
CA GLY A 27 -16.59 -7.87 -11.33
C GLY A 27 -16.62 -6.69 -10.34
N VAL A 28 -17.65 -5.86 -10.37
CA VAL A 28 -17.86 -4.82 -9.35
C VAL A 28 -18.43 -5.46 -8.07
N PRO A 29 -17.82 -5.22 -6.89
CA PRO A 29 -18.35 -5.73 -5.64
C PRO A 29 -19.77 -5.20 -5.38
N HIS A 30 -20.70 -6.09 -5.05
CA HIS A 30 -22.12 -5.75 -4.82
C HIS A 30 -22.29 -4.62 -3.80
N LYS A 31 -21.54 -4.67 -2.69
CA LYS A 31 -21.53 -3.62 -1.66
C LYS A 31 -21.20 -2.24 -2.25
N ARG A 32 -20.19 -2.16 -3.10
CA ARG A 32 -19.77 -0.88 -3.72
C ARG A 32 -20.84 -0.31 -4.63
N PHE A 33 -21.54 -1.16 -5.37
CA PHE A 33 -22.68 -0.74 -6.19
C PHE A 33 -23.87 -0.29 -5.33
N GLN A 34 -24.13 -0.99 -4.22
CA GLN A 34 -25.17 -0.59 -3.27
C GLN A 34 -24.87 0.76 -2.61
N ASP A 35 -23.60 1.02 -2.27
CA ASP A 35 -23.15 2.31 -1.74
C ASP A 35 -23.33 3.44 -2.77
N LEU A 36 -23.08 3.17 -4.06
CA LEU A 36 -23.36 4.10 -5.16
C LEU A 36 -24.87 4.41 -5.26
N LYS A 37 -25.71 3.38 -5.30
CA LYS A 37 -27.18 3.50 -5.36
C LYS A 37 -27.75 4.30 -4.18
N ASN A 38 -27.14 4.15 -3.01
CA ASN A 38 -27.54 4.88 -1.81
C ASN A 38 -27.00 6.31 -1.74
N GLY A 39 -26.10 6.71 -2.65
CA GLY A 39 -25.41 8.00 -2.60
C GLY A 39 -24.51 8.12 -1.38
N ALA A 40 -23.99 6.99 -0.88
CA ALA A 40 -23.03 6.91 0.23
C ALA A 40 -21.60 7.20 -0.24
N ILE A 41 -21.30 6.97 -1.52
CA ILE A 41 -20.05 7.37 -2.14
C ILE A 41 -20.14 8.86 -2.50
N HIS A 42 -19.29 9.69 -1.89
CA HIS A 42 -19.19 11.10 -2.24
C HIS A 42 -18.70 11.26 -3.68
N TRP A 43 -19.36 12.12 -4.47
CA TRP A 43 -18.92 12.47 -5.81
C TRP A 43 -17.90 13.61 -5.74
N ASP A 44 -16.83 13.51 -6.52
CA ASP A 44 -15.70 14.44 -6.49
C ASP A 44 -15.86 15.61 -7.47
N ALA A 45 -16.66 15.40 -8.52
CA ALA A 45 -16.84 16.35 -9.61
C ALA A 45 -18.24 16.20 -10.21
N LYS A 46 -18.75 17.30 -10.78
CA LYS A 46 -20.05 17.38 -11.42
C LYS A 46 -19.91 17.90 -12.85
N LEU A 47 -20.65 17.30 -13.77
CA LEU A 47 -20.88 17.81 -15.12
C LEU A 47 -22.35 18.12 -15.30
N ASP A 48 -22.64 19.24 -15.95
CA ASP A 48 -23.99 19.62 -16.31
C ASP A 48 -24.14 19.65 -17.83
N LEU A 49 -25.09 18.86 -18.32
CA LEU A 49 -25.40 18.67 -19.73
C LEU A 49 -26.80 19.20 -20.08
N HIS A 50 -27.54 19.77 -19.12
CA HIS A 50 -28.90 20.24 -19.38
C HIS A 50 -28.91 21.26 -20.53
N GLY A 51 -29.88 21.12 -21.45
CA GLY A 51 -30.06 22.04 -22.58
C GLY A 51 -28.95 22.02 -23.64
N LEU A 52 -27.91 21.21 -23.49
CA LEU A 52 -26.89 21.06 -24.53
C LEU A 52 -27.42 20.25 -25.71
N LYS A 53 -26.97 20.62 -26.92
CA LYS A 53 -27.18 19.82 -28.12
C LYS A 53 -26.43 18.49 -27.99
N THR A 54 -26.95 17.44 -28.63
CA THR A 54 -26.40 16.07 -28.60
C THR A 54 -24.88 16.03 -28.81
N GLU A 55 -24.38 16.66 -29.88
CA GLU A 55 -22.95 16.70 -30.19
C GLU A 55 -22.11 17.36 -29.10
N ALA A 56 -22.53 18.54 -28.63
CA ALA A 56 -21.84 19.27 -27.57
C ALA A 56 -21.87 18.50 -26.25
N ALA A 57 -22.98 17.83 -25.95
CA ALA A 57 -23.11 16.98 -24.77
C ALA A 57 -22.16 15.78 -24.83
N ARG A 58 -22.02 15.16 -25.99
CA ARG A 58 -21.10 14.03 -26.23
C ARG A 58 -19.64 14.44 -26.04
N GLU A 59 -19.25 15.58 -26.62
CA GLU A 59 -17.89 16.12 -26.49
C GLU A 59 -17.60 16.50 -25.03
N ALA A 60 -18.50 17.23 -24.38
CA ALA A 60 -18.36 17.60 -22.97
C ALA A 60 -18.27 16.37 -22.04
N LEU A 61 -19.10 15.35 -22.28
CA LEU A 61 -19.11 14.11 -21.50
C LEU A 61 -17.78 13.36 -21.61
N THR A 62 -17.29 13.15 -22.83
CA THR A 62 -16.06 12.40 -23.08
C THR A 62 -14.83 13.14 -22.53
N GLN A 63 -14.72 14.44 -22.78
CA GLN A 63 -13.64 15.27 -22.22
C GLN A 63 -13.68 15.31 -20.69
N PHE A 64 -14.87 15.42 -20.09
CA PHE A 64 -15.03 15.45 -18.64
C PHE A 64 -14.58 14.13 -18.02
N ILE A 65 -15.09 12.98 -18.51
CA ILE A 65 -14.69 11.66 -17.98
C ILE A 65 -13.18 11.47 -18.12
N HIS A 66 -12.60 11.80 -19.29
CA HIS A 66 -11.17 11.70 -19.50
C HIS A 66 -10.39 12.53 -18.48
N THR A 67 -10.82 13.77 -18.22
CA THR A 67 -10.19 14.66 -17.26
C THR A 67 -10.30 14.11 -15.83
N GLN A 68 -11.47 13.63 -15.43
CA GLN A 68 -11.68 13.10 -14.08
C GLN A 68 -10.92 11.79 -13.82
N VAL A 69 -10.79 10.95 -14.84
CA VAL A 69 -9.95 9.74 -14.77
C VAL A 69 -8.48 10.10 -14.59
N ARG A 70 -7.95 11.06 -15.36
CA ARG A 70 -6.57 11.58 -15.18
C ARG A 70 -6.36 12.16 -13.78
N ASN A 71 -7.39 12.79 -13.21
CA ASN A 71 -7.37 13.34 -11.86
C ASN A 71 -7.62 12.29 -10.76
N ASN A 72 -7.63 10.99 -11.10
CA ASN A 72 -7.85 9.88 -10.17
C ASN A 72 -9.15 9.99 -9.35
N LYS A 73 -10.18 10.64 -9.90
CA LYS A 73 -11.51 10.71 -9.27
C LYS A 73 -12.23 9.38 -9.39
N GLN A 74 -12.99 9.02 -8.37
CA GLN A 74 -13.66 7.70 -8.31
C GLN A 74 -15.13 7.79 -8.62
N CYS A 75 -15.80 8.85 -8.17
CA CYS A 75 -17.23 9.03 -8.33
C CYS A 75 -17.49 10.42 -8.89
N ILE A 76 -18.31 10.52 -9.92
CA ILE A 76 -18.70 11.78 -10.56
C ILE A 76 -20.22 11.84 -10.67
N LEU A 77 -20.76 13.06 -10.70
CA LEU A 77 -22.17 13.33 -10.92
C LEU A 77 -22.37 13.92 -12.32
N ILE A 78 -23.29 13.36 -13.10
CA ILE A 78 -23.65 13.89 -14.41
C ILE A 78 -25.12 14.30 -14.36
N ILE A 79 -25.38 15.58 -14.58
CA ILE A 79 -26.73 16.12 -14.68
C ILE A 79 -27.08 16.23 -16.16
N HIS A 80 -28.18 15.60 -16.56
CA HIS A 80 -28.67 15.63 -17.93
C HIS A 80 -30.02 16.33 -18.08
N GLY A 81 -30.62 16.70 -16.95
CA GLY A 81 -31.92 17.34 -16.89
C GLY A 81 -33.06 16.33 -16.91
N LYS A 82 -34.19 16.74 -16.34
CA LYS A 82 -35.46 16.01 -16.39
C LYS A 82 -36.37 16.52 -17.50
N ASP A 83 -36.09 17.73 -18.01
CA ASP A 83 -36.97 18.50 -18.86
C ASP A 83 -37.10 17.85 -20.23
N SER A 84 -38.27 17.26 -20.44
CA SER A 84 -38.78 16.85 -21.73
C SER A 84 -40.27 17.17 -21.71
N PRO A 85 -40.86 17.65 -22.82
CA PRO A 85 -42.30 17.84 -22.90
C PRO A 85 -43.04 16.56 -22.49
N LYS A 86 -44.24 16.73 -21.91
CA LYS A 86 -45.06 15.60 -21.46
C LYS A 86 -45.19 14.57 -22.58
N ASN A 87 -44.93 13.30 -22.28
CA ASN A 87 -44.97 12.15 -23.19
C ASN A 87 -43.84 12.05 -24.23
N VAL A 88 -42.78 12.86 -24.14
CA VAL A 88 -41.59 12.68 -24.98
C VAL A 88 -40.45 12.12 -24.13
N PRO A 89 -39.81 10.99 -24.51
CA PRO A 89 -38.64 10.48 -23.82
C PRO A 89 -37.49 11.51 -23.83
N PRO A 90 -36.85 11.78 -22.68
CA PRO A 90 -35.74 12.72 -22.61
C PRO A 90 -34.55 12.21 -23.43
N LEU A 91 -34.19 12.94 -24.50
CA LEU A 91 -33.16 12.52 -25.45
C LEU A 91 -31.80 12.31 -24.77
N LEU A 92 -31.31 13.31 -24.02
CA LEU A 92 -29.99 13.22 -23.35
C LEU A 92 -29.92 12.09 -22.33
N LYS A 93 -31.02 11.78 -21.63
CA LYS A 93 -31.07 10.66 -20.70
C LYS A 93 -30.86 9.33 -21.42
N ASN A 94 -31.52 9.14 -22.56
CA ASN A 94 -31.39 7.94 -23.38
C ASN A 94 -29.98 7.80 -23.94
N LEU A 95 -29.43 8.89 -24.47
CA LEU A 95 -28.08 8.94 -24.98
C LEU A 95 -27.04 8.64 -23.90
N ILE A 96 -27.16 9.21 -22.70
CA ILE A 96 -26.25 8.91 -21.58
C ILE A 96 -26.34 7.45 -21.15
N ASN A 97 -27.55 6.88 -21.10
CA ASN A 97 -27.72 5.45 -20.82
C ASN A 97 -27.02 4.57 -21.86
N ARG A 98 -27.01 5.00 -23.13
CA ARG A 98 -26.33 4.30 -24.22
C ARG A 98 -24.82 4.53 -24.25
N TRP A 99 -24.35 5.74 -23.98
CA TRP A 99 -22.95 6.15 -24.11
C TRP A 99 -22.09 5.68 -22.94
N LEU A 100 -22.57 5.80 -21.69
CA LEU A 100 -21.78 5.47 -20.50
C LEU A 100 -21.24 4.02 -20.49
N PRO A 101 -22.01 2.99 -20.88
CA PRO A 101 -21.50 1.62 -20.99
C PRO A 101 -20.35 1.44 -22.00
N GLN A 102 -20.32 2.26 -23.06
CA GLN A 102 -19.32 2.18 -24.13
C GLN A 102 -17.96 2.76 -23.69
N ILE A 103 -17.95 3.58 -22.65
CA ILE A 103 -16.72 4.15 -22.09
C ILE A 103 -16.05 3.10 -21.18
N LYS A 104 -14.80 2.76 -21.49
CA LYS A 104 -14.06 1.67 -20.81
C LYS A 104 -13.88 1.94 -19.31
N GLU A 105 -13.68 3.20 -18.96
CA GLU A 105 -13.40 3.74 -17.64
C GLU A 105 -14.64 3.76 -16.75
N VAL A 106 -15.85 3.78 -17.33
CA VAL A 106 -17.08 3.74 -16.57
C VAL A 106 -17.31 2.31 -16.09
N VAL A 107 -17.39 2.12 -14.78
CA VAL A 107 -17.51 0.81 -14.13
C VAL A 107 -18.95 0.51 -13.74
N ALA A 108 -19.67 1.51 -13.25
CA ALA A 108 -21.08 1.42 -12.91
C ALA A 108 -21.71 2.82 -12.93
N PHE A 109 -23.02 2.91 -13.12
CA PHE A 109 -23.77 4.13 -12.88
C PHE A 109 -25.17 3.83 -12.36
N HIS A 110 -25.74 4.78 -11.64
CA HIS A 110 -27.10 4.70 -11.12
C HIS A 110 -27.72 6.11 -11.08
N SER A 111 -29.04 6.23 -11.28
CA SER A 111 -29.72 7.52 -11.06
C SER A 111 -29.44 8.08 -9.68
N ALA A 112 -29.25 9.40 -9.62
CA ALA A 112 -28.92 10.09 -8.40
C ALA A 112 -30.08 10.07 -7.39
N LYS A 113 -29.79 10.36 -6.12
CA LYS A 113 -30.83 10.60 -5.12
C LYS A 113 -31.51 11.94 -5.38
N SER A 114 -32.71 12.14 -4.85
CA SER A 114 -33.47 13.40 -5.01
C SER A 114 -32.67 14.63 -4.58
N LYS A 115 -31.80 14.51 -3.57
CA LYS A 115 -30.89 15.59 -3.12
C LYS A 115 -29.91 16.08 -4.19
N ASP A 116 -29.52 15.22 -5.13
CA ASP A 116 -28.48 15.46 -6.13
C ASP A 116 -29.05 15.47 -7.57
N GLY A 117 -30.38 15.63 -7.73
CA GLY A 117 -31.04 15.75 -9.04
C GLY A 117 -31.95 14.57 -9.45
N GLY A 118 -32.03 13.52 -8.63
CA GLY A 118 -32.99 12.42 -8.83
C GLY A 118 -32.84 11.73 -10.19
N SER A 119 -33.96 11.55 -10.90
CA SER A 119 -33.99 10.92 -12.23
C SER A 119 -33.40 11.78 -13.36
N GLY A 120 -33.08 13.05 -13.08
CA GLY A 120 -32.42 13.98 -14.01
C GLY A 120 -30.89 14.00 -13.90
N ALA A 121 -30.32 13.16 -13.02
CA ALA A 121 -28.89 13.04 -12.82
C ALA A 121 -28.48 11.57 -12.55
N VAL A 122 -27.20 11.27 -12.76
CA VAL A 122 -26.63 9.94 -12.53
C VAL A 122 -25.30 10.03 -11.79
N TYR A 123 -25.12 9.19 -10.78
CA TYR A 123 -23.80 8.92 -10.22
C TYR A 123 -23.07 7.93 -11.11
N VAL A 124 -21.82 8.22 -11.44
CA VAL A 124 -20.97 7.35 -12.26
C VAL A 124 -19.72 6.99 -11.48
N LEU A 125 -19.48 5.68 -11.36
CA LEU A 125 -18.29 5.11 -10.77
C LEU A 125 -17.24 4.88 -11.87
N LEU A 126 -16.08 5.50 -11.69
CA LEU A 126 -14.94 5.37 -12.59
C LEU A 126 -13.99 4.25 -12.13
N LYS A 127 -13.31 3.65 -13.11
CA LYS A 127 -12.23 2.69 -12.87
C LYS A 127 -11.10 3.44 -12.19
N LYS A 128 -10.70 2.96 -11.02
CA LYS A 128 -9.52 3.47 -10.34
C LYS A 128 -8.32 3.25 -11.25
N GLY A 129 -7.60 4.33 -11.60
CA GLY A 129 -6.33 4.26 -12.29
C GLY A 129 -5.42 3.29 -11.52
N THR A 130 -5.10 2.16 -12.14
CA THR A 130 -4.19 1.15 -11.58
C THR A 130 -2.76 1.70 -11.69
N GLU A 131 -2.43 2.67 -10.85
CA GLU A 131 -1.04 3.02 -10.49
C GLU A 131 -0.65 2.37 -9.17
N LEU A 132 -1.36 1.30 -8.79
CA LEU A 132 -0.93 0.42 -7.72
C LEU A 132 -0.02 -0.64 -8.36
N PRO A 133 1.21 -0.86 -7.85
CA PRO A 133 2.01 -2.00 -8.27
C PRO A 133 1.13 -3.24 -8.12
N LYS A 134 1.00 -4.01 -9.20
CA LYS A 134 0.25 -5.27 -9.18
C LYS A 134 0.69 -6.04 -7.95
N ARG A 135 -0.21 -6.26 -6.98
CA ARG A 135 0.09 -7.12 -5.84
C ARG A 135 0.43 -8.48 -6.43
N VAL A 136 1.71 -8.81 -6.42
CA VAL A 136 2.19 -10.15 -6.72
C VAL A 136 1.53 -11.06 -5.67
N PRO A 137 0.96 -12.21 -6.05
CA PRO A 137 0.36 -13.13 -5.08
C PRO A 137 1.37 -13.41 -3.96
N LYS A 138 0.92 -13.28 -2.70
CA LYS A 138 1.73 -13.54 -1.51
C LYS A 138 2.07 -15.04 -1.47
N ALA A 139 3.18 -15.42 -2.09
CA ALA A 139 3.75 -16.74 -1.91
C ALA A 139 4.58 -16.75 -0.63
N GLY A 140 3.99 -17.21 0.46
CA GLY A 140 4.68 -17.59 1.70
C GLY A 140 5.25 -16.45 2.55
N ASP A 141 5.46 -16.75 3.83
CA ASP A 141 6.24 -15.91 4.75
C ASP A 141 7.73 -16.01 4.36
N GLY A 142 8.17 -15.11 3.48
CA GLY A 142 9.56 -14.90 3.15
C GLY A 142 9.89 -13.42 3.28
N SER A 143 11.02 -13.11 3.91
CA SER A 143 11.55 -11.76 4.02
C SER A 143 11.82 -11.15 2.64
N PHE A 144 11.54 -9.85 2.51
CA PHE A 144 11.80 -9.05 1.32
C PHE A 144 13.29 -9.02 1.00
N LEU A 145 13.76 -9.96 0.18
CA LEU A 145 14.82 -9.70 -0.78
C LEU A 145 14.21 -9.91 -2.15
N VAL A 146 14.29 -8.86 -2.98
CA VAL A 146 13.76 -8.78 -4.34
C VAL A 146 14.13 -10.07 -5.09
N ALA A 147 13.16 -10.98 -5.23
CA ALA A 147 13.39 -12.23 -5.92
C ALA A 147 13.77 -11.91 -7.36
N GLU A 148 14.99 -12.29 -7.77
CA GLU A 148 15.35 -12.35 -9.17
C GLU A 148 14.35 -13.26 -9.87
N THR A 149 13.40 -12.67 -10.60
CA THR A 149 12.38 -13.46 -11.30
C THR A 149 13.06 -14.30 -12.38
N LYS A 150 12.52 -15.49 -12.70
CA LYS A 150 13.00 -16.34 -13.80
C LYS A 150 13.13 -15.59 -15.15
N ALA A 151 12.35 -14.52 -15.33
CA ALA A 151 12.43 -13.65 -16.49
C ALA A 151 13.70 -12.76 -16.50
N MET A 152 14.14 -12.30 -15.33
CA MET A 152 15.40 -11.55 -15.18
C MET A 152 16.61 -12.45 -15.37
N GLU A 153 16.57 -13.68 -14.83
CA GLU A 153 17.63 -14.67 -15.06
C GLU A 153 17.76 -15.05 -16.55
N ARG A 154 16.62 -15.23 -17.23
CA ARG A 154 16.61 -15.50 -18.68
C ARG A 154 17.14 -14.31 -19.49
N LYS A 155 16.80 -13.06 -19.12
CA LYS A 155 17.36 -11.85 -19.75
C LYS A 155 18.86 -11.75 -19.52
N ARG A 156 19.34 -12.06 -18.32
CA ARG A 156 20.78 -12.07 -18.00
C ARG A 156 21.54 -13.08 -18.86
N ARG A 157 21.03 -14.32 -18.98
CA ARG A 157 21.61 -15.34 -19.86
C ARG A 157 21.64 -14.92 -21.33
N LEU A 158 20.58 -14.29 -21.82
CA LEU A 158 20.53 -13.77 -23.20
C LEU A 158 21.56 -12.66 -23.42
N ALA A 159 21.71 -11.74 -22.46
CA ALA A 159 22.72 -10.67 -22.54
C ALA A 159 24.17 -11.20 -22.46
N GLU A 160 24.40 -12.26 -21.67
CA GLU A 160 25.69 -12.97 -21.62
C GLU A 160 25.97 -13.70 -22.95
N GLN A 161 24.97 -14.37 -23.55
CA GLN A 161 25.09 -15.01 -24.87
C GLN A 161 25.30 -14.01 -26.01
N GLN A 162 24.72 -12.81 -25.89
CA GLN A 162 24.88 -11.70 -26.84
C GLN A 162 26.17 -10.90 -26.60
N GLY A 163 26.96 -11.25 -25.58
CA GLY A 163 28.26 -10.64 -25.32
C GLY A 163 28.21 -9.21 -24.76
N GLU A 164 27.02 -8.70 -24.41
CA GLU A 164 26.84 -7.34 -23.87
C GLU A 164 27.44 -7.19 -22.46
N ARG A 165 27.67 -8.30 -21.76
CA ARG A 165 28.34 -8.34 -20.46
C ARG A 165 29.36 -9.47 -20.45
N GLN A 166 30.65 -9.11 -20.40
CA GLN A 166 31.68 -10.07 -20.04
C GLN A 166 31.87 -10.03 -18.52
N ILE A 167 31.64 -11.16 -17.86
CA ILE A 167 32.00 -11.32 -16.45
C ILE A 167 33.52 -11.48 -16.44
N ALA A 168 34.24 -10.45 -15.99
CA ALA A 168 35.66 -10.59 -15.74
C ALA A 168 35.87 -11.61 -14.61
N PRO A 169 36.76 -12.62 -14.78
CA PRO A 169 37.10 -13.51 -13.69
C PRO A 169 37.74 -12.68 -12.59
N VAL A 170 37.02 -12.53 -11.47
CA VAL A 170 37.60 -11.91 -10.27
C VAL A 170 38.59 -12.93 -9.73
N LYS A 171 39.89 -12.65 -9.85
CA LYS A 171 40.89 -13.32 -9.02
C LYS A 171 40.49 -13.05 -7.57
N ALA A 172 39.98 -14.08 -6.89
CA ALA A 172 40.01 -14.09 -5.44
C ALA A 172 41.45 -13.76 -5.05
N ARG A 173 41.65 -12.68 -4.28
CA ARG A 173 42.97 -12.27 -3.83
C ARG A 173 43.70 -13.51 -3.33
N GLU A 174 44.82 -13.79 -3.97
CA GLU A 174 45.83 -14.72 -3.50
C GLU A 174 46.10 -14.35 -2.03
N HIS A 175 45.70 -15.22 -1.11
CA HIS A 175 46.24 -15.20 0.25
C HIS A 175 47.72 -15.54 0.08
N SER A 176 48.59 -14.56 0.32
CA SER A 176 50.03 -14.83 0.41
C SER A 176 50.26 -15.71 1.63
N ASP A 177 50.67 -16.96 1.42
CA ASP A 177 51.26 -17.81 2.45
C ASP A 177 52.60 -17.18 2.87
N VAL A 178 52.54 -16.23 3.80
CA VAL A 178 53.73 -15.73 4.49
C VAL A 178 53.87 -16.55 5.75
N GLU A 179 54.80 -17.50 5.74
CA GLU A 179 55.26 -18.16 6.97
C GLU A 179 55.75 -17.10 7.95
N HIS A 180 55.07 -16.97 9.09
CA HIS A 180 55.54 -16.14 10.18
C HIS A 180 56.65 -16.88 10.93
N GLN A 181 57.87 -16.33 10.86
CA GLN A 181 58.96 -16.69 11.77
C GLN A 181 58.50 -16.52 13.22
N ALA A 182 58.76 -17.55 14.04
CA ALA A 182 58.54 -17.52 15.48
C ALA A 182 59.32 -16.35 16.11
N SER A 183 58.59 -15.37 16.63
CA SER A 183 59.09 -14.29 17.48
C SER A 183 58.97 -14.70 18.95
N PRO A 184 59.87 -14.22 19.83
CA PRO A 184 60.11 -14.85 21.13
C PRO A 184 58.91 -14.71 22.07
N GLU A 185 58.44 -15.85 22.60
CA GLU A 185 57.24 -16.05 23.44
C GLU A 185 57.31 -15.42 24.85
N GLY A 186 58.15 -14.41 25.08
CA GLY A 186 58.51 -13.96 26.44
C GLY A 186 57.67 -12.84 27.05
N GLU A 187 57.04 -11.97 26.26
CA GLU A 187 56.55 -10.68 26.79
C GLU A 187 55.05 -10.38 26.55
N LEU A 188 54.32 -11.24 25.85
CA LEU A 188 52.92 -10.97 25.48
C LEU A 188 51.87 -11.61 26.41
N GLN A 189 52.28 -12.35 27.45
CA GLN A 189 51.33 -12.99 28.37
C GLN A 189 50.69 -12.02 29.38
N ASN A 190 51.24 -10.82 29.56
CA ASN A 190 50.75 -9.87 30.57
C ASN A 190 49.87 -8.73 30.02
N SER A 191 49.55 -8.71 28.72
CA SER A 191 48.73 -7.64 28.12
C SER A 191 47.38 -8.08 27.56
N ILE A 192 47.05 -9.38 27.60
CA ILE A 192 45.71 -9.89 27.23
C ILE A 192 44.72 -9.88 28.42
N LEU A 193 45.19 -9.62 29.64
CA LEU A 193 44.41 -9.79 30.88
C LEU A 193 43.78 -8.50 31.45
N GLN A 194 43.74 -7.37 30.72
CA GLN A 194 43.23 -6.11 31.28
C GLN A 194 42.33 -5.30 30.33
N HIS A 195 41.52 -5.96 29.49
CA HIS A 195 40.45 -5.26 28.77
C HIS A 195 39.14 -5.28 29.59
N PRO A 196 38.61 -4.12 30.02
CA PRO A 196 37.44 -4.02 30.91
C PRO A 196 36.13 -4.54 30.28
N ILE A 197 36.14 -4.90 28.99
CA ILE A 197 34.98 -5.47 28.27
C ILE A 197 34.89 -7.00 28.45
N LEU A 198 36.00 -7.67 28.78
CA LEU A 198 36.08 -9.13 28.87
C LEU A 198 35.95 -9.67 30.29
N ASP A 199 36.10 -8.82 31.32
CA ASP A 199 35.96 -9.20 32.73
C ASP A 199 34.51 -9.14 33.25
N SER A 200 33.60 -8.50 32.50
CA SER A 200 32.18 -8.59 32.80
C SER A 200 31.69 -9.96 32.36
N GLN A 201 31.41 -10.87 33.30
CA GLN A 201 30.53 -12.01 33.06
C GLN A 201 29.17 -11.46 32.60
N ARG A 202 29.02 -11.26 31.28
CA ARG A 202 27.75 -10.88 30.69
C ARG A 202 26.81 -12.05 30.89
N PHE A 203 25.66 -11.79 31.51
CA PHE A 203 24.63 -12.79 31.73
C PHE A 203 23.97 -13.15 30.38
N ASP A 204 24.65 -14.00 29.61
CA ASP A 204 24.30 -14.43 28.25
C ASP A 204 23.21 -15.53 28.22
N GLY A 205 22.58 -15.83 29.36
CA GLY A 205 21.54 -16.86 29.46
C GLY A 205 22.06 -18.29 29.40
N ILE A 206 23.30 -18.52 29.83
CA ILE A 206 23.93 -19.85 29.92
C ILE A 206 23.46 -20.58 31.18
N ASP A 207 23.30 -21.90 31.02
CA ASP A 207 22.86 -22.95 31.93
C ASP A 207 23.08 -22.67 33.44
N PRO A 208 22.02 -22.71 34.29
CA PRO A 208 22.11 -22.47 35.73
C PRO A 208 23.04 -23.43 36.49
N ASN A 209 23.51 -24.52 35.88
CA ASN A 209 24.52 -25.41 36.46
C ASN A 209 25.96 -24.85 36.43
N LEU A 210 26.29 -23.88 35.56
CA LEU A 210 27.65 -23.34 35.46
C LEU A 210 27.93 -22.17 36.40
N ASN A 211 26.91 -21.45 36.85
CA ASN A 211 27.03 -20.34 37.79
C ASN A 211 25.91 -20.39 38.83
N PRO A 212 26.06 -21.19 39.90
CA PRO A 212 25.00 -21.40 40.87
C PRO A 212 24.72 -20.12 41.66
N GLU A 213 23.44 -19.85 41.93
CA GLU A 213 23.06 -18.68 42.72
C GLU A 213 23.71 -18.74 44.13
N PRO A 214 24.25 -17.61 44.64
CA PRO A 214 24.81 -17.58 45.97
C PRO A 214 23.73 -17.84 47.04
N PRO A 215 24.11 -18.45 48.18
CA PRO A 215 23.19 -18.83 49.25
C PRO A 215 22.51 -17.61 49.89
N LEU A 216 21.27 -17.80 50.31
CA LEU A 216 20.44 -16.78 50.96
C LEU A 216 21.12 -16.29 52.25
N ASN A 217 21.07 -14.97 52.52
CA ASN A 217 21.70 -14.26 53.65
C ASN A 217 23.21 -14.00 53.57
N THR A 218 23.81 -14.07 52.38
CA THR A 218 25.20 -13.62 52.16
C THR A 218 25.26 -12.23 51.53
N GLU A 219 26.34 -11.48 51.75
CA GLU A 219 26.61 -10.23 51.04
C GLU A 219 26.65 -10.46 49.51
N ALA A 220 27.25 -11.58 49.10
CA ALA A 220 27.28 -12.05 47.71
C ALA A 220 25.88 -12.16 47.08
N ARG A 221 24.83 -12.52 47.85
CA ARG A 221 23.46 -12.55 47.33
C ARG A 221 22.90 -11.16 47.06
N ARG A 222 23.18 -10.19 47.93
CA ARG A 222 22.76 -8.79 47.73
C ARG A 222 23.43 -8.18 46.51
N GLU A 223 24.72 -8.46 46.32
CA GLU A 223 25.50 -8.03 45.17
C GLU A 223 24.96 -8.66 43.87
N PHE A 224 24.74 -9.98 43.86
CA PHE A 224 24.14 -10.68 42.72
C PHE A 224 22.78 -10.09 42.31
N ASP A 225 21.90 -9.82 43.28
CA ASP A 225 20.58 -9.24 43.01
C ASP A 225 20.64 -7.76 42.59
N ASN A 226 21.65 -7.00 43.02
CA ASN A 226 21.91 -5.63 42.57
C ASN A 226 22.40 -5.63 41.11
N GLU A 227 23.39 -6.46 40.82
CA GLU A 227 24.05 -6.56 39.51
C GLU A 227 23.07 -7.05 38.43
N LYS A 228 22.23 -8.04 38.77
CA LYS A 228 21.14 -8.51 37.91
C LYS A 228 20.16 -7.38 37.53
N ARG A 229 19.80 -6.52 38.49
CA ARG A 229 18.93 -5.35 38.24
C ARG A 229 19.60 -4.30 37.37
N GLU A 230 20.89 -4.05 37.56
CA GLU A 230 21.66 -3.09 36.75
C GLU A 230 21.80 -3.57 35.30
N GLN A 231 22.13 -4.85 35.10
CA GLN A 231 22.21 -5.43 33.76
C GLN A 231 20.86 -5.41 33.04
N GLU A 232 19.76 -5.69 33.74
CA GLU A 232 18.42 -5.62 33.15
C GLU A 232 18.06 -4.17 32.75
N LYS A 233 18.42 -3.19 33.60
CA LYS A 233 18.23 -1.77 33.30
C LYS A 233 19.08 -1.31 32.10
N GLU A 234 20.34 -1.74 32.01
CA GLU A 234 21.21 -1.46 30.87
C GLU A 234 20.65 -2.09 29.58
N LYS A 235 20.16 -3.33 29.66
CA LYS A 235 19.51 -4.03 28.54
C LYS A 235 18.26 -3.28 28.06
N GLN A 236 17.42 -2.79 28.97
CA GLN A 236 16.25 -1.99 28.62
C GLN A 236 16.64 -0.67 27.95
N LEU A 237 17.69 0.00 28.43
CA LEU A 237 18.24 1.21 27.80
C LEU A 237 18.76 0.95 26.37
N ARG A 238 19.52 -0.15 26.16
CA ARG A 238 20.00 -0.56 24.82
C ARG A 238 18.85 -0.84 23.85
N LEU A 239 17.75 -1.42 24.34
CA LEU A 239 16.55 -1.69 23.55
C LEU A 239 15.67 -0.46 23.30
N GLY A 240 16.06 0.72 23.82
CA GLY A 240 15.31 1.97 23.65
C GLY A 240 14.13 2.14 24.60
N ASN A 241 13.96 1.25 25.58
CA ASN A 241 12.89 1.30 26.56
C ASN A 241 13.34 2.15 27.77
N MET A 242 13.26 3.48 27.65
CA MET A 242 13.56 4.35 28.78
C MET A 242 12.51 4.20 29.90
N PRO A 243 12.93 3.98 31.16
CA PRO A 243 12.00 3.98 32.29
C PRO A 243 11.37 5.37 32.43
N LYS A 244 10.04 5.42 32.54
CA LYS A 244 9.29 6.65 32.78
C LYS A 244 9.55 7.09 34.21
N PHE A 245 10.36 8.14 34.40
CA PHE A 245 10.43 8.82 35.69
C PHE A 245 9.10 9.54 35.93
N THR A 246 8.28 9.02 36.83
CA THR A 246 7.10 9.74 37.31
C THR A 246 7.54 10.57 38.52
N THR A 247 7.39 11.89 38.42
CA THR A 247 7.69 12.83 39.52
C THR A 247 6.53 12.92 40.54
N ALA A 248 5.61 11.96 40.53
CA ALA A 248 4.49 11.94 41.45
C ALA A 248 5.00 11.52 42.83
N PRO A 249 4.85 12.35 43.88
CA PRO A 249 5.20 11.93 45.22
C PRO A 249 4.32 10.74 45.61
N THR A 250 4.95 9.66 46.05
CA THR A 250 4.26 8.48 46.56
C THR A 250 3.44 8.87 47.80
N PRO A 251 2.15 8.53 47.87
CA PRO A 251 1.39 8.73 49.10
C PRO A 251 2.02 7.88 50.20
N ARG A 252 2.34 8.49 51.35
CA ARG A 252 2.71 7.73 52.55
C ARG A 252 1.47 6.94 52.96
N GLY A 253 1.59 5.62 52.91
CA GLY A 253 0.55 4.70 53.38
C GLY A 253 0.30 4.86 54.88
N PRO A 254 -0.81 4.29 55.39
CA PRO A 254 -1.22 4.35 56.79
C PRO A 254 -0.27 3.62 57.73
#